data_AF-A0A650LWZ0-F1
#
_entry.id   AF-A0A650LWZ0-F1
#
_cell.length_a   1.000
_cell.length_b   1.000
_cell.length_c   1.000
_cell.angle_alpha   90.00
_cell.angle_beta   90.00
_cell.angle_gamma   90.00
#
_symmetry.space_group_name_H-M   'P 1'
#
loop_
_entity.id
_entity.type
_entity.pdbx_description
1 polymer ?
#
loop_
_entity_poly.entity_id
_entity_poly.type
_entity_poly.pdbx_seq_one_letter_code
_entity_poly.pdbx_strand_id
1 'polypeptide(L)' 'MNKMNAEIDIKNENEILRVYEHNLQNAKSDSERSKINSYIDRAKKEISNRKAAAGLN' A
#
# COMPACT_ATOMS: atom_id res chain seq x y z
N MET A 1 -19.23 4.89 5.44
CA MET A 1 -18.13 4.10 6.05
C MET A 1 -17.77 4.78 7.36
N ASN A 2 -17.74 4.08 8.48
CA ASN A 2 -17.38 4.69 9.76
C ASN A 2 -15.86 4.92 9.82
N LYS A 3 -15.39 6.06 10.33
CA LYS A 3 -13.96 6.47 10.32
C LYS A 3 -13.02 5.38 10.85
N MET A 4 -13.43 4.68 11.90
CA MET A 4 -12.70 3.57 12.52
C MET A 4 -12.44 2.40 11.55
N ASN A 5 -13.38 2.09 10.65
CA ASN A 5 -13.20 1.03 9.67
C ASN A 5 -12.16 1.43 8.62
N ALA A 6 -12.16 2.69 8.19
CA ALA A 6 -11.15 3.20 7.26
C ALA A 6 -9.74 3.17 7.87
N GLU A 7 -9.59 3.50 9.16
CA GLU A 7 -8.30 3.40 9.86
C GLU A 7 -7.78 1.96 9.95
N ILE A 8 -8.66 0.98 10.19
CA ILE A 8 -8.30 -0.45 10.21
C ILE A 8 -7.87 -0.90 8.81
N ASP A 9 -8.65 -0.57 7.78
CA ASP A 9 -8.34 -0.94 6.40
C ASP A 9 -7.00 -0.33 5.94
N ILE A 10 -6.75 0.93 6.27
CA ILE A 10 -5.49 1.61 5.97
C ILE A 10 -4.33 0.93 6.71
N LYS A 11 -4.49 0.52 7.97
CA LYS A 11 -3.44 -0.20 8.72
C LYS A 11 -3.10 -1.53 8.06
N ASN A 12 -4.11 -2.33 7.70
CA ASN A 12 -3.92 -3.61 7.04
C ASN A 12 -3.19 -3.45 5.69
N GLU A 13 -3.58 -2.44 4.91
CA GLU A 13 -2.98 -2.17 3.60
C GLU A 13 -1.53 -1.67 3.73
N ASN A 14 -1.20 -0.90 4.78
CA ASN A 14 0.19 -0.55 5.09
C ASN A 14 1.04 -1.76 5.50
N GLU A 15 0.47 -2.75 6.19
CA GLU A 15 1.19 -3.98 6.54
C GLU A 15 1.54 -4.80 5.30
N ILE A 16 0.58 -4.94 4.38
CA ILE A 16 0.80 -5.57 3.07
C ILE A 16 1.87 -4.80 2.28
N LEU A 17 1.83 -3.46 2.31
CA LEU A 17 2.82 -2.62 1.64
C LEU A 17 4.25 -2.92 2.11
N ARG A 18 4.46 -3.10 3.42
CA ARG A 18 5.78 -3.45 3.99
C ARG A 18 6.30 -4.79 3.47
N VAL A 19 5.43 -5.77 3.26
CA VAL A 19 5.83 -7.07 2.67
C VAL A 19 6.33 -6.87 1.24
N TYR A 20 5.65 -6.06 0.44
CA TYR A 20 6.10 -5.76 -0.92
C TYR A 20 7.38 -4.93 -0.96
N GLU A 21 7.55 -3.96 -0.06
CA GLU A 21 8.80 -3.19 0.07
C GLU A 21 9.97 -4.10 0.49
N HIS A 22 9.74 -5.09 1.36
CA HIS A 22 10.73 -6.12 1.67
C HIS A 22 11.03 -7.01 0.45
N ASN A 23 10.01 -7.45 -0.29
CA ASN A 23 10.19 -8.27 -1.49
C ASN A 23 10.96 -7.51 -2.58
N LEU A 24 10.79 -6.19 -2.67
CA LEU A 24 11.52 -5.33 -3.61
C LEU A 24 13.04 -5.37 -3.37
N GLN A 25 13.46 -5.39 -2.10
CA GLN A 25 14.87 -5.49 -1.72
C GLN A 25 15.47 -6.85 -2.10
N ASN A 26 14.64 -7.90 -2.15
CA ASN A 26 15.03 -9.27 -2.47
C ASN A 26 14.78 -9.66 -3.94
N ALA A 27 14.25 -8.76 -4.76
CA ALA A 27 13.90 -9.04 -6.15
C ALA A 27 15.15 -9.43 -6.96
N LYS A 28 15.05 -10.53 -7.72
CA LYS A 28 16.19 -11.11 -8.46
C LYS A 28 16.28 -10.65 -9.91
N SER A 29 15.29 -9.89 -10.38
CA SER A 29 15.25 -9.39 -11.75
C SER A 29 14.56 -8.04 -11.85
N ASP A 30 14.87 -7.28 -12.90
CA ASP A 30 14.24 -6.01 -13.20
C ASP A 30 12.74 -6.16 -13.48
N SER A 31 12.33 -7.28 -14.10
CA SER A 31 10.91 -7.57 -14.33
C SER A 31 10.15 -7.78 -13.02
N GLU A 32 10.74 -8.52 -12.07
CA GLU A 32 10.17 -8.72 -10.74
C GLU A 32 10.11 -7.40 -9.95
N ARG A 33 11.19 -6.63 -9.97
CA ARG A 33 11.27 -5.29 -9.38
C ARG A 33 10.20 -4.36 -9.94
N SER A 34 10.00 -4.35 -11.26
CA SER A 34 8.99 -3.53 -11.95
C SER A 34 7.55 -3.92 -11.55
N LYS A 35 7.26 -5.21 -11.45
CA LYS A 35 5.96 -5.70 -10.98
C LYS A 35 5.70 -5.27 -9.53
N ILE A 36 6.67 -5.46 -8.65
CA ILE A 36 6.56 -5.09 -7.23
C ILE A 36 6.35 -3.58 -7.08
N ASN A 37 7.15 -2.75 -7.78
CA ASN A 37 6.97 -1.30 -7.78
C ASN A 37 5.57 -0.88 -8.24
N SER A 38 5.06 -1.49 -9.32
CA SER A 38 3.71 -1.21 -9.82
C SER A 38 2.62 -1.49 -8.77
N TYR A 39 2.78 -2.55 -7.97
CA TYR A 39 1.88 -2.84 -6.86
C TYR A 39 2.00 -1.81 -5.73
N ILE A 40 3.23 -1.47 -5.33
CA ILE A 40 3.51 -0.48 -4.28
C ILE A 40 2.89 0.88 -4.65
N ASP A 41 3.07 1.34 -5.89
CA ASP A 41 2.55 2.62 -6.35
C ASP A 41 1.01 2.66 -6.34
N ARG A 42 0.36 1.59 -6.80
CA ARG A 42 -1.10 1.46 -6.74
C ARG A 42 -1.61 1.49 -5.31
N ALA A 43 -0.99 0.71 -4.41
CA ALA A 43 -1.40 0.64 -3.01
C ALA A 43 -1.19 1.98 -2.28
N LYS A 44 -0.08 2.68 -2.52
CA LYS A 44 0.15 4.04 -1.97
C LYS A 44 -0.94 5.01 -2.41
N LYS A 45 -1.35 4.96 -3.68
CA LYS A 45 -2.46 5.78 -4.19
C LYS A 45 -3.79 5.44 -3.54
N GLU A 46 -4.10 4.15 -3.38
CA GLU A 46 -5.34 3.69 -2.73
C GLU A 46 -5.42 4.11 -1.26
N ILE A 47 -4.33 3.95 -0.51
CA ILE A 47 -4.23 4.42 0.88
C ILE A 47 -4.46 5.93 0.97
N SER A 48 -3.81 6.71 0.09
CA SER A 48 -3.99 8.16 0.04
C SER A 48 -5.45 8.56 -0.21
N ASN A 49 -6.10 7.90 -1.17
CA ASN A 49 -7.50 8.13 -1.47
C ASN A 49 -8.43 7.76 -0.29
N ARG A 50 -8.17 6.64 0.40
CA ARG A 50 -8.96 6.24 1.58
C ARG A 50 -8.77 7.21 2.74
N LYS A 51 -7.55 7.70 2.95
CA LYS A 51 -7.25 8.75 3.94
C LYS A 51 -8.05 10.02 3.66
N ALA A 52 -7.99 10.51 2.42
CA ALA A 52 -8.74 11.68 1.99
C ALA A 52 -10.26 11.50 2.14
N ALA A 53 -10.80 10.34 1.72
CA ALA A 53 -12.22 10.02 1.85
C ALA A 53 -12.69 9.91 3.31
N ALA A 54 -11.80 9.51 4.23
CA ALA A 54 -12.10 9.37 5.66
C ALA A 54 -11.78 10.64 6.48
N GLY A 55 -11.26 11.70 5.86
CA GLY A 55 -10.81 12.90 6.57
C GLY A 55 -9.65 12.63 7.54
N LEU A 56 -8.79 11.67 7.19
CA LEU A 56 -7.58 11.28 7.92
C LEU A 56 -6.40 11.98 7.24
N ASN A 57 -6.21 13.26 7.53
CA ASN A 57 -5.10 14.06 6.98
C ASN A 57 -3.82 13.85 7.79
#